data_AF-A0A1M5ZCJ6-F1
#
_entry.id   AF-A0A1M5ZCJ6-F1
#
_cell.length_a   1.000
_cell.length_b   1.000
_cell.length_c   1.000
_cell.angle_alpha   90.00
_cell.angle_beta   90.00
_cell.angle_gamma   90.00
#
_symmetry.space_group_name_H-M   'P 1'
#
loop_
_entity.id
_entity.type
_entity.pdbx_description
1 polymer ?
#
loop_
_entity_poly.entity_id
_entity_poly.type
_entity_poly.pdbx_seq_one_letter_code
_entity_poly.pdbx_strand_id
1 'polypeptide(L)'
;MSAHHEETPVPAPLTLRTIGDIRAALRSGHGFPGDRESFEADLQHALETATETDLNAVAAVIVDYRGRIRLYQDPEFDIAVQEGIDLAARLKREDQDQ
;
A
#
# COMPACT_ATOMS: atom_id res chain seq x y z
N MET A 1 -26.00 21.15 24.82
CA MET A 1 -24.63 21.30 24.29
C MET A 1 -24.43 20.17 23.30
N SER A 2 -24.57 20.47 22.01
CA SER A 2 -24.43 19.46 20.95
C SER A 2 -22.98 19.42 20.50
N ALA A 3 -22.34 18.28 20.66
CA ALA A 3 -20.98 18.06 20.17
C ALA A 3 -21.04 18.01 18.63
N HIS A 4 -20.39 18.96 17.98
CA HIS A 4 -20.10 18.88 16.55
C HIS A 4 -19.11 17.74 16.35
N HIS A 5 -19.56 16.64 15.74
CA HIS A 5 -18.65 15.72 15.05
C HIS A 5 -18.09 16.52 13.88
N GLU A 6 -16.85 17.01 14.00
CA GLU A 6 -16.08 17.45 12.85
C GLU A 6 -15.76 16.19 12.06
N GLU A 7 -16.56 15.90 11.03
CA GLU A 7 -16.15 14.99 9.95
C GLU A 7 -14.85 15.55 9.37
N THR A 8 -13.72 14.96 9.75
CA THR A 8 -12.47 15.18 9.05
C THR A 8 -12.69 14.81 7.60
N PRO A 9 -12.49 15.72 6.63
CA PRO A 9 -12.71 15.41 5.23
C PRO A 9 -11.83 14.23 4.85
N VAL A 10 -12.43 13.13 4.38
CA VAL A 10 -11.68 12.02 3.79
C VAL A 10 -10.86 12.61 2.64
N PRO A 11 -9.52 12.51 2.67
CA PRO A 11 -8.68 13.07 1.62
C PRO A 11 -9.12 12.49 0.27
N ALA A 12 -9.23 13.34 -0.74
CA ALA A 12 -9.57 12.87 -2.08
C ALA A 12 -8.55 11.79 -2.52
N PRO A 13 -8.99 10.67 -3.13
CA PRO A 13 -8.09 9.60 -3.53
C PRO A 13 -6.96 10.10 -4.42
N LEU A 14 -5.72 9.68 -4.14
CA LEU A 14 -4.59 10.04 -4.99
C LEU A 14 -4.79 9.50 -6.40
N THR A 15 -4.60 10.37 -7.38
CA THR A 15 -4.61 9.97 -8.79
C THR A 15 -3.22 9.43 -9.15
N LEU A 16 -3.08 8.10 -9.13
CA LEU A 16 -1.83 7.40 -9.42
C LEU A 16 -1.84 6.86 -10.86
N ARG A 17 -1.58 7.70 -11.86
CA ARG A 17 -1.60 7.31 -13.29
C ARG A 17 -0.22 6.99 -13.83
N THR A 18 0.81 7.64 -13.31
CA THR A 18 2.18 7.61 -13.81
C THR A 18 3.18 7.16 -12.76
N ILE A 19 4.38 6.77 -13.19
CA ILE A 19 5.53 6.56 -12.30
C ILE A 19 5.82 7.82 -11.48
N GLY A 20 5.67 9.01 -12.09
CA GLY A 20 5.84 10.29 -11.41
C GLY A 20 4.87 10.48 -10.24
N ASP A 21 3.62 10.06 -10.41
CA ASP A 21 2.59 10.13 -9.35
C ASP A 21 2.94 9.21 -8.18
N ILE A 22 3.42 8.00 -8.47
CA ILE A 22 3.89 7.04 -7.44
C ILE A 22 5.07 7.64 -6.68
N ARG A 23 6.09 8.16 -7.38
CA ARG A 23 7.24 8.83 -6.76
C ARG A 23 6.82 10.01 -5.88
N ALA A 24 5.87 10.83 -6.35
CA ALA A 24 5.36 11.95 -5.59
C ALA A 24 4.64 11.48 -4.32
N ALA A 25 3.76 10.49 -4.44
CA ALA A 25 3.03 9.92 -3.31
C ALA A 25 3.97 9.34 -2.24
N LEU A 26 4.97 8.56 -2.64
CA LEU A 26 5.96 7.98 -1.70
C LEU A 26 6.82 9.05 -1.03
N ARG A 27 7.24 10.09 -1.76
CA ARG A 27 7.95 11.24 -1.16
C ARG A 27 7.08 12.03 -0.18
N SER A 28 5.78 12.06 -0.41
CA SER A 28 4.79 12.69 0.49
C SER A 28 4.38 11.80 1.67
N GLY A 29 4.95 10.59 1.79
CA GLY A 29 4.70 9.69 2.92
C GLY A 29 3.43 8.85 2.79
N HIS A 30 2.87 8.69 1.58
CA HIS A 30 1.66 7.89 1.35
C HIS A 30 1.95 6.40 1.08
N GLY A 31 3.05 5.85 1.60
CA GLY A 31 3.42 4.45 1.45
C GLY A 31 3.92 3.85 2.75
N PHE A 32 4.12 2.53 2.75
CA PHE A 32 4.65 1.84 3.92
C PHE A 32 6.13 2.20 4.14
N PRO A 33 6.64 2.06 5.38
CA PRO A 33 8.05 2.31 5.68
C PRO A 33 8.98 1.54 4.72
N GLY A 34 9.86 2.27 4.03
CA GLY A 34 10.81 1.71 3.06
C GLY A 34 10.31 1.62 1.62
N ASP A 35 9.02 1.82 1.35
CA ASP A 35 8.47 1.72 0.00
C ASP A 35 9.12 2.70 -0.98
N ARG A 36 9.58 3.87 -0.51
CA ARG A 36 10.25 4.87 -1.36
C ARG A 36 11.55 4.32 -1.95
N GLU A 37 12.40 3.73 -1.12
CA GLU A 37 13.69 3.19 -1.53
C GLU A 37 13.50 1.89 -2.33
N SER A 38 12.60 1.02 -1.87
CA SER A 38 12.30 -0.24 -2.55
C SER A 38 11.69 -0.02 -3.93
N PHE A 39 10.80 0.97 -4.09
CA PHE A 39 10.21 1.27 -5.40
C PHE A 39 11.24 1.60 -6.47
N GLU A 40 12.22 2.45 -6.14
CA GLU A 40 13.26 2.83 -7.11
C GLU A 40 14.19 1.65 -7.43
N ALA A 41 14.52 0.83 -6.44
CA ALA A 41 15.33 -0.37 -6.64
C ALA A 41 14.60 -1.40 -7.53
N ASP A 42 13.33 -1.68 -7.24
CA ASP A 42 12.51 -2.63 -7.99
C ASP A 42 12.27 -2.14 -9.42
N LEU A 43 11.98 -0.85 -9.59
CA LEU A 43 11.78 -0.25 -10.90
C LEU A 43 13.07 -0.27 -11.74
N GLN A 44 14.21 0.06 -11.14
CA GLN A 44 15.51 -0.01 -11.80
C GLN A 44 15.81 -1.45 -12.25
N HIS A 45 15.65 -2.42 -11.36
CA HIS A 45 15.87 -3.83 -11.69
C HIS A 45 14.93 -4.33 -12.80
N ALA A 46 13.66 -3.94 -12.76
CA ALA A 46 12.69 -4.29 -13.79
C ALA A 46 13.04 -3.66 -15.15
N LEU A 47 13.59 -2.44 -15.17
CA LEU A 47 14.04 -1.79 -16.40
C LEU A 47 15.32 -2.41 -16.97
N GLU A 48 16.25 -2.85 -16.12
CA GLU A 48 17.50 -3.52 -16.54
C GLU A 48 17.26 -4.89 -17.15
N THR A 49 16.22 -5.59 -16.71
CA THR A 49 15.85 -6.93 -17.18
C THR A 49 14.84 -6.91 -18.33
N ALA A 50 14.17 -5.77 -18.54
CA ALA A 50 13.21 -5.61 -19.60
C ALA A 50 13.84 -5.65 -21.00
N THR A 51 13.02 -6.04 -21.97
CA THR A 51 13.36 -5.93 -23.39
C THR A 51 12.47 -4.87 -24.04
N GLU A 52 12.83 -4.42 -25.25
CA GLU A 52 12.03 -3.43 -25.98
C GLU A 52 10.57 -3.88 -26.20
N THR A 53 10.32 -5.19 -26.26
CA THR A 53 9.00 -5.77 -26.50
C THR A 53 8.33 -6.34 -25.26
N ASP A 54 9.01 -6.37 -24.11
CA ASP A 54 8.47 -6.91 -22.87
C ASP A 54 8.78 -5.99 -21.67
N LEU A 55 7.72 -5.36 -21.18
CA LEU A 55 7.73 -4.46 -20.02
C LEU A 55 6.83 -4.98 -18.89
N ASN A 56 6.47 -6.27 -18.89
CA ASN A 56 5.55 -6.83 -17.91
C ASN A 56 6.06 -6.69 -16.47
N ALA A 57 7.37 -6.88 -16.26
CA ALA A 57 7.99 -6.69 -14.94
C ALA A 57 7.84 -5.24 -14.44
N VAL A 58 8.07 -4.25 -15.33
CA VAL A 58 7.90 -2.83 -15.00
C VAL A 58 6.44 -2.52 -14.67
N ALA A 59 5.50 -3.06 -15.46
CA ALA A 59 4.08 -2.90 -15.19
C ALA A 59 3.67 -3.53 -13.85
N ALA A 60 4.22 -4.69 -13.49
CA ALA A 60 3.96 -5.36 -12.22
C ALA A 60 4.42 -4.51 -11.03
N VAL A 61 5.63 -3.93 -11.09
CA VAL A 61 6.13 -3.00 -10.05
C VAL A 61 5.19 -1.80 -9.92
N ILE A 62 4.78 -1.18 -11.02
CA ILE A 62 3.87 -0.02 -10.99
C ILE A 62 2.52 -0.38 -10.37
N VAL A 63 1.97 -1.55 -10.68
CA VAL A 63 0.69 -2.01 -10.14
C VAL A 63 0.80 -2.32 -8.65
N ASP A 64 1.87 -2.99 -8.23
CA ASP A 64 2.10 -3.34 -6.82
C ASP A 64 2.17 -2.09 -5.94
N TYR A 65 3.07 -1.15 -6.25
CA TYR A 65 3.22 0.06 -5.44
C TYR A 65 2.01 0.97 -5.48
N ARG A 66 1.26 0.98 -6.58
CA ARG A 66 -0.05 1.66 -6.63
C ARG A 66 -1.06 1.02 -5.69
N GLY A 67 -1.07 -0.31 -5.61
CA GLY A 67 -1.88 -1.06 -4.65
C GLY A 67 -1.50 -0.73 -3.21
N ARG A 68 -0.20 -0.77 -2.90
CA ARG A 68 0.31 -0.44 -1.56
C ARG A 68 -0.04 0.97 -1.10
N ILE A 69 0.15 1.98 -1.95
CA ILE A 69 -0.23 3.36 -1.64
C ILE A 69 -1.73 3.45 -1.35
N ARG A 70 -2.57 2.82 -2.17
CA ARG A 70 -4.03 2.83 -1.95
C ARG A 70 -4.41 2.15 -0.64
N LEU A 71 -3.76 1.03 -0.33
CA LEU A 71 -3.98 0.28 0.91
C LEU A 71 -3.55 1.09 2.13
N TYR A 72 -2.41 1.78 2.07
CA TYR A 72 -1.94 2.66 3.13
C TYR A 72 -2.88 3.87 3.36
N GLN A 73 -3.60 4.29 2.33
CA GLN A 73 -4.59 5.38 2.43
C GLN A 73 -5.98 4.91 2.84
N ASP A 74 -6.20 3.60 2.98
CA ASP A 74 -7.48 3.06 3.41
C ASP A 74 -7.65 3.32 4.92
N PRO A 75 -8.66 4.12 5.34
CA PRO A 75 -8.87 4.42 6.75
C PRO A 75 -9.22 3.18 7.59
N GLU A 76 -9.68 2.09 6.97
CA GLU A 76 -10.02 0.85 7.65
C GLU A 76 -8.86 -0.15 7.68
N PHE A 77 -7.71 0.18 7.08
CA PHE A 77 -6.58 -0.74 6.95
C PHE A 77 -6.09 -1.26 8.31
N ASP A 78 -5.84 -0.36 9.27
CA ASP A 78 -5.33 -0.74 10.59
C ASP A 78 -6.33 -1.63 11.35
N ILE A 79 -7.63 -1.38 11.18
CA ILE A 79 -8.70 -2.17 11.78
C ILE A 79 -8.70 -3.58 11.19
N ALA A 80 -8.70 -3.69 9.85
CA ALA A 80 -8.68 -4.97 9.16
C ALA A 80 -7.43 -5.81 9.51
N VAL A 81 -6.27 -5.15 9.66
CA VAL A 81 -5.02 -5.81 10.10
C VAL A 81 -5.17 -6.33 11.52
N GLN A 82 -5.68 -5.53 12.45
CA GLN A 82 -5.85 -5.95 13.83
C GLN A 82 -6.84 -7.11 13.97
N GLU A 83 -7.96 -7.06 13.24
CA GLU A 83 -8.93 -8.16 13.19
C GLU A 83 -8.29 -9.46 12.68
N GLY A 84 -7.45 -9.38 11.65
CA GLY A 84 -6.70 -10.52 11.14
C GLY A 84 -5.72 -11.11 12.15
N ILE A 85 -4.99 -10.25 12.88
CA ILE A 85 -4.08 -10.66 13.96
C ILE A 85 -4.85 -11.39 15.07
N ASP A 86 -5.98 -10.82 15.50
CA ASP A 86 -6.81 -11.38 16.56
C ASP A 86 -7.40 -12.74 16.15
N LEU A 87 -7.85 -12.86 14.89
CA LEU A 87 -8.32 -14.12 14.33
C LEU A 87 -7.21 -15.18 14.30
N ALA A 88 -6.02 -14.84 13.81
CA ALA A 88 -4.89 -15.76 13.77
C ALA A 88 -4.48 -16.22 15.18
N ALA A 89 -4.50 -15.31 16.16
CA ALA A 89 -4.23 -15.64 17.56
C ALA A 89 -5.29 -16.58 18.16
N ARG A 90 -6.56 -16.43 17.79
CA ARG A 90 -7.63 -17.35 18.21
C ARG A 90 -7.45 -18.74 17.62
N LEU A 91 -7.25 -18.83 16.30
CA LEU A 91 -7.03 -20.11 15.61
C LEU A 91 -5.85 -20.88 16.20
N LYS A 92 -4.75 -20.17 16.52
CA LYS A 92 -3.57 -20.78 17.15
C LYS A 92 -3.85 -21.36 18.54
N ARG A 93 -4.74 -20.76 19.33
CA ARG A 93 -5.13 -21.29 20.65
C ARG A 93 -6.02 -22.53 20.52
N GLU A 94 -6.99 -22.48 19.60
CA GLU A 94 -7.90 -23.59 19.34
C GLU A 94 -7.16 -24.85 18.85
N ASP A 95 -6.05 -24.70 18.14
CA ASP A 95 -5.16 -25.80 17.69
C ASP A 95 -4.27 -26.36 18.82
N GLN A 96 -4.00 -25.58 19.87
CA GLN A 96 -3.19 -25.99 21.03
C GLN A 96 -4.01 -26.67 22.14
N ASP A 97 -5.32 -26.46 22.15
CA ASP A 97 -6.26 -27.04 23.11
C ASP A 97 -6.83 -28.42 22.64
N GLN A 98 -6.35 -28.94 21.50
CA GLN A 98 -6.62 -30.29 20.97
C GLN A 98 -5.46 -31.25 21.23
#